data_AF-R1HUP4-F1
#
_entry.id   AF-R1HUP4-F1
#
_cell.length_a   1.000
_cell.length_b   1.000
_cell.length_c   1.000
_cell.angle_alpha   90.00
_cell.angle_beta   90.00
_cell.angle_gamma   90.00
#
_symmetry.space_group_name_H-M   'P 1'
#
loop_
_entity.id
_entity.type
_entity.pdbx_description
1 polymer ?
#
loop_
_entity_poly.entity_id
_entity_poly.type
_entity_poly.pdbx_seq_one_letter_code
_entity_poly.pdbx_strand_id
1 'polypeptide(L)'
;MSGAVRCDAAAARDGEEPDGVRRLFSTPAEETYVVGGSVLPAGGGKNPVTLPGVTVSSTSQLGGDPAAGGLAAVDGDAGTTWRPDVTDLRPALTLGWSSPKRISGLHIEVSPASGARAPRQVQLAGRSETRTVQLDAGGSASFEPLETDQLQIVLPGDDDDPTARAVVGIGSLTLSGGPDLLPGPDPTFTVPCGSGPNVHLDGLDYRTSVQGTLSDITAHRPLELRMCRDSEGGVALPAGGHELRTDRSESFVVQDLWLRPVHAAATPPVHRAVQVGEWAATARSVTVAPGAEAVLAVPENANAGWVATLDGKQLTRTRVDGWQQAWIVPAGPGGVVSLTFTPDAHYRLSLLIGAIAVLVLLVGVVWPVRRRRRFTVSPGGSWTPVVLIGLLVALGGMLPVVLLIACLLARQFSERAPRYAAFGGMVLAAGVSVTGRILGHGQEWAYGPVTQAALLLAAAALAATCVDWFTRTRNPTDPTP
;
A
#
# COMPACT_ATOMS: atom_id res chain seq x y z
N MET A 1 17.26 -21.37 8.73
CA MET A 1 17.58 -19.95 8.97
C MET A 1 16.39 -19.37 9.70
N SER A 2 16.36 -19.45 11.04
CA SER A 2 15.35 -18.74 11.81
C SER A 2 15.66 -17.25 11.71
N GLY A 3 14.72 -16.47 11.18
CA GLY A 3 14.86 -15.02 11.09
C GLY A 3 14.64 -14.42 12.48
N ALA A 4 15.56 -13.59 12.94
CA ALA A 4 15.36 -12.78 14.14
C ALA A 4 14.27 -11.74 13.90
N VAL A 5 13.51 -11.40 14.95
CA VAL A 5 12.51 -10.33 14.93
C VAL A 5 13.24 -8.99 14.94
N ARG A 6 12.95 -8.14 13.95
CA ARG A 6 13.52 -6.79 13.83
C ARG A 6 12.46 -5.76 14.14
N CYS A 7 12.66 -5.01 15.22
CA CYS A 7 11.81 -3.87 15.56
C CYS A 7 12.45 -2.58 15.01
N ASP A 8 11.67 -1.62 14.54
CA ASP A 8 12.17 -0.29 14.15
C ASP A 8 11.04 0.73 14.31
N ALA A 9 11.26 1.78 15.10
CA ALA A 9 10.28 2.83 15.33
C ALA A 9 9.86 3.52 14.02
N ALA A 10 10.75 3.64 13.03
CA ALA A 10 10.41 4.25 11.74
C ALA A 10 9.47 3.39 10.88
N ALA A 11 9.44 2.07 11.13
CA ALA A 11 8.58 1.11 10.45
C ALA A 11 7.19 0.98 11.10
N ALA A 12 7.00 1.51 12.32
CA ALA A 12 5.74 1.43 13.04
C ALA A 12 4.61 2.13 12.27
N ARG A 13 3.49 1.43 12.08
CA ARG A 13 2.28 1.96 11.43
C ARG A 13 1.07 1.42 12.16
N ASP A 14 0.09 2.28 12.38
CA ASP A 14 -1.24 1.84 12.81
C ASP A 14 -1.99 1.22 11.61
N GLY A 15 -2.80 0.20 11.89
CA GLY A 15 -3.76 -0.31 10.91
C GLY A 15 -4.84 0.73 10.60
N GLU A 16 -5.58 0.52 9.50
CA GLU A 16 -6.72 1.38 9.14
C GLU A 16 -7.84 1.33 10.21
N GLU A 17 -7.94 0.20 10.92
CA GLU A 17 -8.93 -0.07 11.97
C GLU A 17 -8.23 -0.47 13.30
N PRO A 18 -7.52 0.45 13.97
CA PRO A 18 -6.64 0.12 15.10
C PRO A 18 -7.38 -0.28 16.38
N ASP A 19 -8.68 0.02 16.45
CA ASP A 19 -9.55 -0.26 17.61
C ASP A 19 -10.52 -1.43 17.36
N GLY A 20 -10.46 -2.05 16.18
CA GLY A 20 -11.31 -3.16 15.80
C GLY A 20 -12.13 -2.91 14.52
N VAL A 21 -12.73 -3.98 14.03
CA VAL A 21 -13.45 -4.06 12.76
C VAL A 21 -14.89 -3.63 12.93
N ARG A 22 -15.43 -2.83 12.00
CA ARG A 22 -16.88 -2.56 11.90
C ARG A 22 -17.40 -2.86 10.50
N ARG A 23 -18.42 -3.71 10.39
CA ARG A 23 -19.01 -4.14 9.12
C ARG A 23 -20.52 -4.10 9.17
N LEU A 24 -21.12 -3.65 8.07
CA LEU A 24 -22.54 -3.83 7.78
C LEU A 24 -22.66 -4.91 6.71
N PHE A 25 -23.52 -5.88 6.93
CA PHE A 25 -23.76 -6.97 5.98
C PHE A 25 -25.23 -7.37 5.99
N SER A 26 -25.64 -8.25 5.09
CA SER A 26 -27.01 -8.77 5.07
C SER A 26 -27.05 -10.26 4.85
N THR A 27 -27.94 -10.95 5.55
CA THR A 27 -28.23 -12.37 5.33
C THR A 27 -29.48 -12.54 4.46
N PRO A 28 -29.51 -13.51 3.53
CA PRO A 28 -30.64 -13.72 2.63
C PRO A 28 -31.80 -14.49 3.28
N ALA A 29 -31.53 -15.23 4.36
CA ALA A 29 -32.46 -16.10 5.07
C ALA A 29 -32.05 -16.19 6.55
N GLU A 30 -32.98 -16.62 7.40
CA GLU A 30 -32.64 -16.93 8.79
C GLU A 30 -31.75 -18.17 8.87
N GLU A 31 -30.60 -18.03 9.53
CA GLU A 31 -29.61 -19.11 9.68
C GLU A 31 -28.74 -18.91 10.93
N THR A 32 -28.21 -19.99 11.48
CA THR A 32 -27.29 -19.96 12.63
C THR A 32 -25.85 -20.00 12.15
N TYR A 33 -25.05 -19.02 12.60
CA TYR A 33 -23.65 -18.85 12.22
C TYR A 33 -22.71 -19.06 13.41
N VAL A 34 -21.65 -19.84 13.22
CA VAL A 34 -20.48 -19.79 14.09
C VAL A 34 -19.68 -18.55 13.74
N VAL A 35 -19.33 -17.78 14.77
CA VAL A 35 -18.45 -16.61 14.66
C VAL A 35 -17.05 -17.01 15.12
N GLY A 36 -16.04 -16.62 14.37
CA GLY A 36 -14.64 -16.75 14.77
C GLY A 36 -13.78 -15.79 13.97
N GLY A 37 -12.47 -15.84 14.17
CA GLY A 37 -11.55 -14.94 13.49
C GLY A 37 -10.15 -15.06 14.02
N SER A 38 -9.34 -14.04 13.73
CA SER A 38 -8.01 -13.91 14.31
C SER A 38 -7.79 -12.56 14.97
N VAL A 39 -6.89 -12.55 15.95
CA VAL A 39 -6.42 -11.35 16.65
C VAL A 39 -4.92 -11.20 16.52
N LEU A 40 -4.46 -9.96 16.64
CA LEU A 40 -3.05 -9.61 16.78
C LEU A 40 -2.78 -8.97 18.15
N PRO A 41 -1.56 -9.12 18.71
CA PRO A 41 -1.15 -8.35 19.87
C PRO A 41 -1.33 -6.85 19.61
N ALA A 42 -2.06 -6.16 20.49
CA ALA A 42 -2.36 -4.76 20.30
C ALA A 42 -1.14 -3.89 20.65
N GLY A 43 -0.84 -2.87 19.83
CA GLY A 43 0.27 -1.93 20.09
C GLY A 43 0.09 -1.18 21.41
N GLY A 44 1.02 -1.31 22.34
CA GLY A 44 0.94 -0.78 23.72
C GLY A 44 0.05 -1.60 24.65
N GLY A 45 -0.45 -2.76 24.19
CA GLY A 45 -1.26 -3.67 25.00
C GLY A 45 -0.43 -4.43 26.05
N LYS A 46 -1.11 -4.98 27.05
CA LYS A 46 -0.49 -5.83 28.07
C LYS A 46 -0.27 -7.23 27.51
N ASN A 47 0.92 -7.80 27.73
CA ASN A 47 1.16 -9.20 27.41
C ASN A 47 0.36 -10.10 28.40
N PRO A 48 -0.52 -10.99 27.92
CA PRO A 48 -1.36 -11.83 28.79
C PRO A 48 -0.61 -13.01 29.43
N VAL A 49 0.65 -13.26 29.03
CA VAL A 49 1.46 -14.36 29.56
C VAL A 49 1.81 -14.11 31.01
N THR A 50 1.52 -15.10 31.86
CA THR A 50 1.99 -15.15 33.24
C THR A 50 3.07 -16.22 33.37
N LEU A 51 4.25 -15.84 33.83
CA LEU A 51 5.37 -16.76 34.00
C LEU A 51 5.29 -17.48 35.37
N PRO A 52 5.57 -18.79 35.43
CA PRO A 52 5.64 -19.50 36.71
C PRO A 52 6.82 -18.99 37.56
N GLY A 53 6.53 -18.58 38.81
CA GLY A 53 7.56 -18.30 39.82
C GLY A 53 8.33 -16.98 39.66
N VAL A 54 8.15 -16.24 38.57
CA VAL A 54 8.79 -14.94 38.34
C VAL A 54 7.82 -13.99 37.63
N THR A 55 7.88 -12.71 37.97
CA THR A 55 7.20 -11.62 37.26
C THR A 55 8.23 -10.84 36.46
N VAL A 56 7.89 -10.44 35.24
CA VAL A 56 8.79 -9.71 34.34
C VAL A 56 8.07 -8.49 33.81
N SER A 57 8.71 -7.33 33.93
CA SER A 57 8.20 -6.08 33.40
C SER A 57 9.35 -5.22 32.89
N SER A 58 9.07 -4.34 31.93
CA SER A 58 10.03 -3.35 31.44
C SER A 58 9.46 -1.94 31.59
N THR A 59 10.34 -0.95 31.73
CA THR A 59 9.96 0.47 31.79
C THR A 59 9.33 0.96 30.50
N SER A 60 9.78 0.43 29.38
CA SER A 60 9.29 0.74 28.04
C SER A 60 9.52 -0.43 27.07
N GLN A 61 8.93 -0.29 25.88
CA GLN A 61 9.17 -1.13 24.72
C GLN A 61 9.08 -0.28 23.46
N LEU A 62 9.93 -0.56 22.47
CA LEU A 62 10.12 0.28 21.29
C LEU A 62 8.82 0.46 20.51
N GLY A 63 8.35 1.71 20.40
CA GLY A 63 7.14 2.05 19.66
C GLY A 63 5.86 1.40 20.21
N GLY A 64 5.89 0.91 21.46
CA GLY A 64 4.78 0.16 22.03
C GLY A 64 4.62 -1.25 21.46
N ASP A 65 5.53 -1.75 20.62
CA ASP A 65 5.40 -3.07 20.00
C ASP A 65 5.52 -4.21 21.04
N PRO A 66 4.50 -5.08 21.19
CA PRO A 66 4.57 -6.24 22.09
C PRO A 66 5.74 -7.19 21.78
N ALA A 67 6.21 -7.24 20.54
CA ALA A 67 7.38 -8.03 20.14
C ALA A 67 8.70 -7.48 20.70
N ALA A 68 8.74 -6.17 21.01
CA ALA A 68 9.86 -5.50 21.65
C ALA A 68 9.75 -5.49 23.19
N GLY A 69 8.74 -6.15 23.77
CA GLY A 69 8.42 -6.11 25.20
C GLY A 69 9.40 -6.91 26.09
N GLY A 70 9.38 -6.64 27.40
CA GLY A 70 10.31 -7.23 28.37
C GLY A 70 10.34 -8.76 28.42
N LEU A 71 9.23 -9.42 28.07
CA LEU A 71 9.17 -10.89 28.05
C LEU A 71 10.03 -11.52 26.95
N ALA A 72 10.35 -10.78 25.88
CA ALA A 72 11.29 -11.25 24.87
C ALA A 72 12.69 -11.48 25.45
N ALA A 73 13.09 -10.78 26.51
CA ALA A 73 14.40 -10.99 27.16
C ALA A 73 14.52 -12.35 27.88
N VAL A 74 13.41 -13.04 28.13
CA VAL A 74 13.36 -14.24 29.00
C VAL A 74 12.64 -15.42 28.34
N ASP A 75 12.39 -15.36 27.04
CA ASP A 75 11.71 -16.43 26.29
C ASP A 75 12.66 -17.56 25.84
N GLY A 76 13.97 -17.33 25.99
CA GLY A 76 15.03 -18.28 25.63
C GLY A 76 15.46 -18.23 24.17
N ASP A 77 15.01 -17.26 23.38
CA ASP A 77 15.40 -17.06 21.98
C ASP A 77 16.19 -15.75 21.80
N ALA A 78 17.46 -15.82 21.42
CA ALA A 78 18.26 -14.62 21.16
C ALA A 78 17.80 -13.84 19.89
N GLY A 79 16.93 -14.42 19.07
CA GLY A 79 16.34 -13.83 17.88
C GLY A 79 15.15 -12.90 18.18
N THR A 80 14.49 -13.04 19.31
CA THR A 80 13.57 -12.05 19.89
C THR A 80 14.37 -11.14 20.81
N THR A 81 13.94 -9.90 21.04
CA THR A 81 14.75 -8.96 21.83
C THR A 81 13.86 -7.95 22.52
N TRP A 82 13.95 -7.86 23.85
CA TRP A 82 13.43 -6.71 24.56
C TRP A 82 14.22 -5.48 24.13
N ARG A 83 13.51 -4.52 23.55
CA ARG A 83 14.09 -3.26 23.12
C ARG A 83 13.33 -2.13 23.77
N PRO A 84 13.99 -1.33 24.60
CA PRO A 84 13.34 -0.17 25.20
C PRO A 84 13.04 0.89 24.15
N ASP A 85 12.11 1.77 24.48
CA ASP A 85 11.81 2.91 23.63
C ASP A 85 12.98 3.88 23.58
N VAL A 86 13.20 4.52 22.43
CA VAL A 86 14.30 5.48 22.25
C VAL A 86 14.17 6.70 23.16
N THR A 87 12.96 6.97 23.68
CA THR A 87 12.67 8.07 24.61
C THR A 87 12.91 7.70 26.08
N ASP A 88 13.12 6.42 26.40
CA ASP A 88 13.40 5.95 27.75
C ASP A 88 14.87 6.18 28.10
N LEU A 89 15.11 7.17 28.96
CA LEU A 89 16.46 7.60 29.34
C LEU A 89 17.14 6.65 30.33
N ARG A 90 16.37 5.80 31.01
CA ARG A 90 16.92 4.86 31.99
C ARG A 90 16.18 3.53 31.92
N PRO A 91 16.32 2.80 30.81
CA PRO A 91 15.54 1.61 30.59
C PRO A 91 15.88 0.52 31.58
N ALA A 92 14.85 -0.18 32.07
CA ALA A 92 15.06 -1.24 33.03
C ALA A 92 14.11 -2.42 32.83
N LEU A 93 14.69 -3.62 32.92
CA LEU A 93 13.96 -4.88 33.02
C LEU A 93 13.89 -5.29 34.48
N THR A 94 12.69 -5.49 35.01
CA THR A 94 12.46 -5.87 36.41
C THR A 94 11.97 -7.30 36.48
N LEU A 95 12.69 -8.11 37.26
CA LEU A 95 12.35 -9.48 37.62
C LEU A 95 11.93 -9.52 39.09
N GLY A 96 10.82 -10.18 39.41
CA GLY A 96 10.32 -10.30 40.78
C GLY A 96 9.93 -11.73 41.13
N TRP A 97 10.39 -12.22 42.28
CA TRP A 97 10.12 -13.55 42.82
C TRP A 97 9.31 -13.46 44.13
N SER A 98 8.63 -14.54 44.51
CA SER A 98 7.85 -14.61 45.75
C SER A 98 8.71 -14.73 47.01
N SER A 99 9.96 -15.15 46.87
CA SER A 99 10.94 -15.25 47.96
C SER A 99 12.33 -14.85 47.45
N PRO A 100 13.24 -14.42 48.35
CA PRO A 100 14.60 -14.05 47.95
C PRO A 100 15.33 -15.18 47.22
N LYS A 101 16.01 -14.82 46.13
CA LYS A 101 16.83 -15.70 45.31
C LYS A 101 18.29 -15.27 45.37
N ARG A 102 19.18 -16.26 45.36
CA ARG A 102 20.62 -16.07 45.20
C ARG A 102 20.98 -15.95 43.73
N ILE A 103 21.58 -14.82 43.35
CA ILE A 103 21.98 -14.52 41.97
C ILE A 103 23.46 -14.13 41.98
N SER A 104 24.31 -14.86 41.28
CA SER A 104 25.77 -14.68 41.28
C SER A 104 26.37 -14.45 39.91
N GLY A 105 25.55 -14.46 38.86
CA GLY A 105 26.00 -14.19 37.50
C GLY A 105 24.84 -14.02 36.54
N LEU A 106 25.14 -13.48 35.37
CA LEU A 106 24.20 -13.34 34.27
C LEU A 106 24.90 -13.53 32.93
N HIS A 107 24.12 -13.89 31.92
CA HIS A 107 24.53 -13.96 30.52
C HIS A 107 23.44 -13.32 29.66
N ILE A 108 23.83 -12.41 28.77
CA ILE A 108 22.94 -11.76 27.79
C ILE A 108 23.41 -12.09 26.39
N GLU A 109 22.56 -12.78 25.64
CA GLU A 109 22.76 -13.03 24.22
C GLU A 109 21.86 -12.09 23.39
N VAL A 110 22.36 -11.59 22.27
CA VAL A 110 21.58 -10.82 21.29
C VAL A 110 21.98 -11.29 19.91
N SER A 111 21.01 -11.79 19.12
CA SER A 111 21.27 -12.16 17.74
C SER A 111 21.70 -10.94 16.92
N PRO A 112 22.82 -10.98 16.17
CA PRO A 112 23.21 -9.90 15.28
C PRO A 112 22.13 -9.57 14.22
N ALA A 113 21.22 -10.51 13.96
CA ALA A 113 20.14 -10.34 13.01
C ALA A 113 18.95 -9.55 13.56
N SER A 114 18.81 -9.33 14.88
CA SER A 114 17.68 -8.59 15.48
C SER A 114 17.75 -7.08 15.27
N GLY A 115 18.92 -6.56 14.88
CA GLY A 115 19.17 -5.12 14.77
C GLY A 115 19.46 -4.45 16.11
N ALA A 116 19.45 -5.21 17.21
CA ALA A 116 19.91 -4.76 18.50
C ALA A 116 21.38 -5.15 18.76
N ARG A 117 21.96 -4.56 19.79
CA ARG A 117 23.32 -4.75 20.29
C ARG A 117 23.24 -5.14 21.77
N ALA A 118 24.00 -6.15 22.16
CA ALA A 118 24.16 -6.49 23.57
C ALA A 118 24.77 -5.29 24.35
N PRO A 119 24.31 -5.04 25.59
CA PRO A 119 24.94 -4.06 26.46
C PRO A 119 26.37 -4.50 26.80
N ARG A 120 27.26 -3.52 27.06
CA ARG A 120 28.61 -3.79 27.58
C ARG A 120 28.67 -3.74 29.11
N GLN A 121 27.72 -3.04 29.71
CA GLN A 121 27.60 -2.82 31.13
C GLN A 121 26.11 -2.82 31.50
N VAL A 122 25.78 -3.32 32.68
CA VAL A 122 24.44 -3.22 33.25
C VAL A 122 24.54 -2.78 34.71
N GLN A 123 23.54 -2.02 35.18
CA GLN A 123 23.39 -1.71 36.60
C GLN A 123 22.32 -2.65 37.17
N LEU A 124 22.73 -3.50 38.11
CA LEU A 124 21.89 -4.44 38.83
C LEU A 124 21.42 -3.78 40.13
N ALA A 125 20.12 -3.55 40.28
CA ALA A 125 19.54 -3.02 41.50
C ALA A 125 18.64 -4.09 42.16
N GLY A 126 19.08 -4.57 43.32
CA GLY A 126 18.25 -5.32 44.26
C GLY A 126 17.46 -4.38 45.18
N ARG A 127 16.79 -4.91 46.20
CA ARG A 127 16.03 -4.07 47.15
C ARG A 127 16.89 -3.12 47.99
N SER A 128 18.07 -3.57 48.42
CA SER A 128 18.92 -2.85 49.37
C SER A 128 20.28 -2.45 48.80
N GLU A 129 20.63 -2.97 47.62
CA GLU A 129 21.95 -2.76 47.02
C GLU A 129 21.85 -2.58 45.51
N THR A 130 22.81 -1.83 44.98
CA THR A 130 22.96 -1.60 43.56
C THR A 130 24.41 -1.81 43.18
N ARG A 131 24.65 -2.54 42.10
CA ARG A 131 25.99 -2.87 41.62
C ARG A 131 26.04 -2.69 40.12
N THR A 132 27.13 -2.09 39.64
CA THR A 132 27.37 -1.97 38.21
C THR A 132 28.31 -3.07 37.77
N VAL A 133 27.91 -3.83 36.74
CA VAL A 133 28.61 -5.02 36.28
C VAL A 133 29.01 -4.84 34.82
N GLN A 134 30.28 -5.10 34.51
CA GLN A 134 30.80 -5.12 33.15
C GLN A 134 30.63 -6.52 32.55
N LEU A 135 30.14 -6.59 31.32
CA LEU A 135 29.97 -7.82 30.57
C LEU A 135 31.21 -8.10 29.72
N ASP A 136 31.61 -9.36 29.64
CA ASP A 136 32.69 -9.78 28.76
C ASP A 136 32.27 -9.73 27.27
N ALA A 137 33.19 -10.07 26.37
CA ALA A 137 32.93 -10.08 24.93
C ALA A 137 31.82 -11.08 24.52
N GLY A 138 31.53 -12.07 25.37
CA GLY A 138 30.44 -13.03 25.19
C GLY A 138 29.15 -12.63 25.92
N GLY A 139 29.06 -11.43 26.51
CA GLY A 139 27.86 -10.97 27.19
C GLY A 139 27.66 -11.55 28.59
N SER A 140 28.69 -12.16 29.20
CA SER A 140 28.60 -12.80 30.52
C SER A 140 29.24 -11.95 31.61
N ALA A 141 28.75 -12.08 32.84
CA ALA A 141 29.44 -11.60 34.03
C ALA A 141 29.12 -12.44 35.26
N SER A 142 30.14 -12.63 36.11
CA SER A 142 30.00 -13.13 37.47
C SER A 142 30.26 -12.01 38.46
N PHE A 143 29.58 -12.06 39.60
CA PHE A 143 29.67 -11.05 40.64
C PHE A 143 29.46 -11.68 42.02
N GLU A 144 29.79 -10.94 43.07
CA GLU A 144 29.46 -11.36 44.44
C GLU A 144 27.95 -11.63 44.53
N PRO A 145 27.50 -12.76 45.10
CA PRO A 145 26.08 -13.11 45.10
C PRO A 145 25.19 -12.00 45.68
N LEU A 146 24.12 -11.69 44.96
CA LEU A 146 22.99 -10.85 45.37
C LEU A 146 21.90 -11.77 45.93
N GLU A 147 21.38 -11.48 47.11
CA GLU A 147 20.24 -12.17 47.70
C GLU A 147 19.04 -11.21 47.68
N THR A 148 18.12 -11.39 46.73
CA THR A 148 17.00 -10.45 46.52
C THR A 148 15.77 -11.16 45.96
N ASP A 149 14.58 -10.68 46.29
CA ASP A 149 13.29 -11.10 45.71
C ASP A 149 12.88 -10.20 44.54
N GLN A 150 13.63 -9.12 44.26
CA GLN A 150 13.45 -8.28 43.08
C GLN A 150 14.80 -7.87 42.51
N LEU A 151 15.00 -8.05 41.20
CA LEU A 151 16.19 -7.62 40.49
C LEU A 151 15.77 -6.72 39.33
N GLN A 152 16.27 -5.50 39.34
CA GLN A 152 16.15 -4.57 38.22
C GLN A 152 17.49 -4.53 37.46
N ILE A 153 17.44 -4.85 36.17
CA ILE A 153 18.57 -4.74 35.24
C ILE A 153 18.37 -3.45 34.46
N VAL A 154 19.11 -2.42 34.87
CA VAL A 154 19.09 -1.10 34.24
C VAL A 154 20.15 -1.08 33.14
N LEU A 155 19.74 -0.71 31.93
CA LEU A 155 20.64 -0.43 30.82
C LEU A 155 21.15 1.00 30.99
N PRO A 156 22.42 1.23 31.37
CA PRO A 156 22.95 2.57 31.45
C PRO A 156 22.94 3.19 30.05
N GLY A 157 22.35 4.36 29.90
CA GLY A 157 22.55 5.16 28.69
C GLY A 157 23.99 5.63 28.63
N ASP A 158 24.65 5.52 27.48
CA ASP A 158 25.73 6.47 27.19
C ASP A 158 25.05 7.82 27.03
N ASP A 159 25.20 8.71 28.04
CA ASP A 159 24.42 9.94 28.19
C ASP A 159 24.46 10.86 26.95
N ASP A 160 25.48 10.73 26.11
CA ASP A 160 25.75 11.63 24.99
C ASP A 160 25.23 11.17 23.60
N ASP A 161 24.79 9.91 23.43
CA ASP A 161 24.41 9.39 22.10
C ASP A 161 23.03 8.68 22.06
N PRO A 162 21.96 9.37 21.61
CA PRO A 162 20.66 8.77 21.34
C PRO A 162 20.70 7.59 20.35
N THR A 163 21.64 7.58 19.40
CA THR A 163 21.76 6.50 18.41
C THR A 163 22.34 5.22 19.02
N ALA A 164 23.24 5.36 19.98
CA ALA A 164 23.74 4.25 20.78
C ALA A 164 22.62 3.63 21.63
N ARG A 165 21.77 4.46 22.25
CA ARG A 165 20.59 3.99 23.01
C ARG A 165 19.57 3.28 22.14
N ALA A 166 19.31 3.78 20.94
CA ALA A 166 18.33 3.22 20.02
C ALA A 166 18.63 1.78 19.58
N VAL A 167 19.86 1.28 19.77
CA VAL A 167 20.25 -0.05 19.33
C VAL A 167 20.51 -1.04 20.47
N VAL A 168 20.48 -0.66 21.75
CA VAL A 168 20.73 -1.63 22.84
C VAL A 168 19.46 -2.45 23.14
N GLY A 169 19.63 -3.73 23.48
CA GLY A 169 18.54 -4.60 23.91
C GLY A 169 19.03 -5.87 24.60
N ILE A 170 18.09 -6.66 25.14
CA ILE A 170 18.37 -7.97 25.74
C ILE A 170 17.61 -9.01 24.92
N GLY A 171 18.35 -9.91 24.25
CA GLY A 171 17.79 -10.97 23.42
C GLY A 171 17.35 -12.14 24.30
N SER A 172 18.32 -12.84 24.87
CA SER A 172 18.09 -13.88 25.86
C SER A 172 18.90 -13.59 27.13
N LEU A 173 18.23 -13.60 28.28
CA LEU A 173 18.82 -13.47 29.60
C LEU A 173 18.88 -14.83 30.27
N THR A 174 20.05 -15.20 30.77
CA THR A 174 20.23 -16.32 31.70
C THR A 174 20.80 -15.82 33.01
N LEU A 175 20.29 -16.30 34.15
CA LEU A 175 20.81 -15.99 35.48
C LEU A 175 21.47 -17.22 36.11
N SER A 176 22.55 -17.00 36.85
CA SER A 176 23.27 -18.03 37.62
C SER A 176 23.15 -17.77 39.11
N GLY A 177 23.24 -18.81 39.94
CA GLY A 177 23.30 -18.69 41.41
C GLY A 177 22.30 -19.56 42.18
N GLY A 178 21.23 -20.00 41.51
CA GLY A 178 20.23 -20.91 42.05
C GLY A 178 19.36 -21.54 40.95
N PRO A 179 18.59 -22.59 41.28
CA PRO A 179 17.64 -23.17 40.33
C PRO A 179 16.42 -22.25 40.12
N ASP A 180 15.74 -22.42 38.99
CA ASP A 180 14.43 -21.83 38.67
C ASP A 180 14.37 -20.30 38.85
N LEU A 181 15.40 -19.59 38.36
CA LEU A 181 15.43 -18.12 38.38
C LEU A 181 14.60 -17.51 37.25
N LEU A 182 14.54 -18.19 36.11
CA LEU A 182 13.78 -17.81 34.92
C LEU A 182 12.96 -19.03 34.47
N PRO A 183 11.83 -18.81 33.78
CA PRO A 183 10.95 -19.89 33.36
C PRO A 183 11.61 -20.75 32.26
N GLY A 184 11.03 -21.93 32.01
CA GLY A 184 11.32 -22.70 30.80
C GLY A 184 10.80 -22.00 29.53
N PRO A 185 11.21 -22.49 28.34
CA PRO A 185 10.86 -21.84 27.09
C PRO A 185 9.36 -21.89 26.79
N ASP A 186 8.89 -20.82 26.15
CA ASP A 186 7.58 -20.69 25.49
C ASP A 186 6.33 -21.07 26.32
N PRO A 187 6.08 -20.37 27.44
CA PRO A 187 4.89 -20.61 28.27
C PRO A 187 3.59 -20.33 27.50
N THR A 188 2.57 -21.15 27.78
CA THR A 188 1.23 -20.97 27.22
C THR A 188 0.42 -19.98 28.05
N PHE A 189 -0.58 -19.36 27.42
CA PHE A 189 -1.56 -18.54 28.10
C PHE A 189 -2.96 -18.79 27.55
N THR A 190 -3.94 -18.52 28.40
CA THR A 190 -5.35 -18.41 28.02
C THR A 190 -5.90 -17.16 28.68
N VAL A 191 -6.37 -16.23 27.87
CA VAL A 191 -7.12 -15.06 28.37
C VAL A 191 -8.51 -15.55 28.79
N PRO A 192 -8.97 -15.27 30.03
CA PRO A 192 -10.29 -15.70 30.49
C PRO A 192 -11.42 -15.25 29.56
N CYS A 193 -12.51 -16.00 29.55
CA CYS A 193 -13.70 -15.62 28.81
C CYS A 193 -14.18 -14.20 29.18
N GLY A 194 -14.36 -13.35 28.15
CA GLY A 194 -14.76 -11.95 28.30
C GLY A 194 -13.60 -10.97 28.45
N SER A 195 -12.35 -11.45 28.55
CA SER A 195 -11.14 -10.62 28.54
C SER A 195 -10.49 -10.53 27.16
N GLY A 196 -10.98 -11.28 26.16
CA GLY A 196 -10.63 -11.09 24.76
C GLY A 196 -11.35 -9.88 24.13
N PRO A 197 -11.05 -9.53 22.86
CA PRO A 197 -11.78 -8.52 22.11
C PRO A 197 -13.28 -8.84 22.03
N ASN A 198 -14.14 -7.94 22.52
CA ASN A 198 -15.58 -8.20 22.53
C ASN A 198 -16.15 -8.10 21.11
N VAL A 199 -17.05 -9.00 20.74
CA VAL A 199 -17.78 -8.93 19.47
C VAL A 199 -19.18 -8.44 19.75
N HIS A 200 -19.64 -7.44 19.01
CA HIS A 200 -21.01 -6.96 19.09
C HIS A 200 -21.70 -7.20 17.76
N LEU A 201 -22.88 -7.80 17.82
CA LEU A 201 -23.68 -8.16 16.65
C LEU A 201 -25.14 -7.77 16.91
N ASP A 202 -25.67 -6.85 16.11
CA ASP A 202 -27.03 -6.29 16.24
C ASP A 202 -27.36 -5.75 17.64
N GLY A 203 -26.36 -5.18 18.32
CA GLY A 203 -26.51 -4.63 19.67
C GLY A 203 -26.43 -5.65 20.80
N LEU A 204 -26.16 -6.92 20.50
CA LEU A 204 -25.84 -7.95 21.48
C LEU A 204 -24.34 -8.15 21.62
N ASP A 205 -23.88 -8.41 22.83
CA ASP A 205 -22.47 -8.55 23.18
C ASP A 205 -22.09 -10.02 23.34
N TYR A 206 -21.05 -10.43 22.61
CA TYR A 206 -20.52 -11.78 22.57
C TYR A 206 -19.10 -11.80 23.10
N ARG A 207 -18.94 -12.47 24.25
CA ARG A 207 -17.67 -12.59 24.94
C ARG A 207 -16.74 -13.56 24.23
N THR A 208 -15.46 -13.24 24.25
CA THR A 208 -14.43 -14.02 23.57
C THR A 208 -13.28 -14.37 24.50
N SER A 209 -12.47 -15.34 24.05
CA SER A 209 -11.22 -15.77 24.68
C SER A 209 -10.17 -15.97 23.59
N VAL A 210 -8.91 -15.81 23.98
CA VAL A 210 -7.73 -15.99 23.13
C VAL A 210 -6.75 -16.87 23.90
N GLN A 211 -6.14 -17.82 23.20
CA GLN A 211 -5.11 -18.70 23.75
C GLN A 211 -3.93 -18.79 22.78
N GLY A 212 -2.74 -18.98 23.32
CA GLY A 212 -1.51 -19.06 22.53
C GLY A 212 -0.28 -19.27 23.41
N THR A 213 0.88 -18.93 22.87
CA THR A 213 2.15 -19.01 23.59
C THR A 213 2.87 -17.66 23.63
N LEU A 214 3.90 -17.53 24.45
CA LEU A 214 4.74 -16.33 24.47
C LEU A 214 5.38 -16.07 23.10
N SER A 215 5.83 -17.13 22.42
CA SER A 215 6.43 -17.02 21.09
C SER A 215 5.45 -16.53 20.03
N ASP A 216 4.14 -16.76 20.20
CA ASP A 216 3.12 -16.17 19.33
C ASP A 216 3.04 -14.64 19.51
N ILE A 217 3.17 -14.16 20.74
CA ILE A 217 3.19 -12.71 21.04
C ILE A 217 4.48 -12.07 20.54
N THR A 218 5.65 -12.66 20.86
CA THR A 218 6.95 -12.07 20.51
C THR A 218 7.23 -12.11 19.01
N ALA A 219 6.64 -13.07 18.28
CA ALA A 219 6.70 -13.11 16.82
C ALA A 219 5.52 -12.41 16.13
N HIS A 220 4.63 -11.73 16.88
CA HIS A 220 3.46 -11.02 16.38
C HIS A 220 2.58 -11.88 15.44
N ARG A 221 2.35 -13.14 15.82
CA ARG A 221 1.57 -14.09 15.03
C ARG A 221 0.06 -13.90 15.25
N PRO A 222 -0.78 -14.05 14.20
CA PRO A 222 -2.22 -14.12 14.38
C PRO A 222 -2.63 -15.27 15.29
N LEU A 223 -3.49 -14.98 16.27
CA LEU A 223 -4.03 -15.93 17.23
C LEU A 223 -5.53 -16.12 17.00
N GLU A 224 -6.04 -17.32 17.24
CA GLU A 224 -7.46 -17.61 17.03
C GLU A 224 -8.35 -16.88 18.06
N LEU A 225 -9.35 -16.15 17.57
CA LEU A 225 -10.44 -15.60 18.38
C LEU A 225 -11.52 -16.66 18.58
N ARG A 226 -11.79 -17.02 19.84
CA ARG A 226 -12.82 -18.00 20.17
C ARG A 226 -13.99 -17.34 20.89
N MET A 227 -15.20 -17.64 20.45
CA MET A 227 -16.41 -17.33 21.23
C MET A 227 -16.41 -18.14 22.52
N CYS A 228 -16.93 -17.56 23.59
CA CYS A 228 -17.11 -18.27 24.85
C CYS A 228 -18.25 -19.31 24.78
N ARG A 229 -18.29 -20.23 25.75
CA ARG A 229 -19.27 -21.34 25.84
C ARG A 229 -20.74 -20.95 25.72
N ASP A 230 -21.11 -19.76 26.17
CA ASP A 230 -22.47 -19.22 26.03
C ASP A 230 -22.87 -18.97 24.57
N SER A 231 -21.88 -18.85 23.68
CA SER A 231 -22.04 -18.51 22.27
C SER A 231 -21.36 -19.50 21.30
N GLU A 232 -20.80 -20.60 21.83
CA GLU A 232 -20.15 -21.66 21.03
C GLU A 232 -21.14 -22.38 20.09
N GLY A 233 -22.43 -22.39 20.43
CA GLY A 233 -23.50 -22.97 19.59
C GLY A 233 -23.86 -22.15 18.35
N GLY A 234 -23.26 -20.97 18.19
CA GLY A 234 -23.52 -20.04 17.10
C GLY A 234 -24.62 -19.02 17.42
N VAL A 235 -24.75 -18.05 16.51
CA VAL A 235 -25.68 -16.93 16.60
C VAL A 235 -26.70 -17.04 15.48
N ALA A 236 -27.99 -17.04 15.85
CA ALA A 236 -29.08 -17.01 14.88
C ALA A 236 -29.25 -15.59 14.33
N LEU A 237 -29.15 -15.43 13.02
CA LEU A 237 -29.34 -14.17 12.33
C LEU A 237 -30.56 -14.26 11.41
N PRO A 238 -31.58 -13.39 11.58
CA PRO A 238 -32.73 -13.34 10.67
C PRO A 238 -32.33 -12.74 9.32
N ALA A 239 -33.11 -13.01 8.27
CA ALA A 239 -32.91 -12.34 6.97
C ALA A 239 -32.98 -10.81 7.12
N GLY A 240 -32.02 -10.09 6.54
CA GLY A 240 -31.98 -8.63 6.62
C GLY A 240 -30.58 -8.09 6.82
N GLY A 241 -30.50 -6.80 7.20
CA GLY A 241 -29.25 -6.12 7.48
C GLY A 241 -28.80 -6.31 8.93
N HIS A 242 -27.49 -6.45 9.10
CA HIS A 242 -26.83 -6.66 10.39
C HIS A 242 -25.65 -5.71 10.54
N GLU A 243 -25.34 -5.36 11.79
CA GLU A 243 -24.15 -4.64 12.16
C GLU A 243 -23.25 -5.50 13.06
N LEU A 244 -22.01 -5.69 12.62
CA LEU A 244 -20.95 -6.29 13.42
C LEU A 244 -19.91 -5.23 13.76
N ARG A 245 -19.51 -5.17 15.03
CA ARG A 245 -18.36 -4.39 15.49
C ARG A 245 -17.54 -5.18 16.50
N THR A 246 -16.24 -4.93 16.57
CA THR A 246 -15.38 -5.47 17.63
C THR A 246 -14.74 -4.35 18.41
N ASP A 247 -14.51 -4.56 19.69
CA ASP A 247 -13.66 -3.68 20.49
C ASP A 247 -12.27 -4.28 20.65
N ARG A 248 -11.27 -3.42 20.69
CA ARG A 248 -9.93 -3.75 21.20
C ARG A 248 -9.99 -4.15 22.68
N SER A 249 -9.23 -5.19 23.06
CA SER A 249 -9.01 -5.56 24.47
C SER A 249 -7.69 -4.99 25.01
N GLU A 250 -7.38 -5.25 26.29
CA GLU A 250 -6.09 -4.85 26.87
C GLU A 250 -4.88 -5.43 26.13
N SER A 251 -5.05 -6.61 25.51
CA SER A 251 -3.95 -7.37 24.91
C SER A 251 -4.04 -7.50 23.39
N PHE A 252 -5.24 -7.40 22.81
CA PHE A 252 -5.49 -7.85 21.44
C PHE A 252 -6.41 -6.91 20.66
N VAL A 253 -6.17 -6.84 19.35
CA VAL A 253 -7.06 -6.23 18.36
C VAL A 253 -7.49 -7.30 17.36
N VAL A 254 -8.74 -7.26 16.90
CA VAL A 254 -9.26 -8.20 15.90
C VAL A 254 -8.70 -7.84 14.53
N GLN A 255 -8.07 -8.81 13.86
CA GLN A 255 -7.53 -8.65 12.51
C GLN A 255 -8.55 -9.07 11.45
N ASP A 256 -9.20 -10.21 11.67
CA ASP A 256 -10.26 -10.69 10.79
C ASP A 256 -11.36 -11.38 11.59
N LEU A 257 -12.54 -11.45 10.97
CA LEU A 257 -13.69 -12.19 11.44
C LEU A 257 -14.33 -12.93 10.27
N TRP A 258 -14.91 -14.07 10.60
CA TRP A 258 -15.74 -14.85 9.69
C TRP A 258 -17.00 -15.30 10.42
N LEU A 259 -18.09 -15.35 9.65
CA LEU A 259 -19.35 -15.98 10.03
C LEU A 259 -19.55 -17.16 9.10
N ARG A 260 -19.70 -18.35 9.67
CA ARG A 260 -19.89 -19.59 8.90
C ARG A 260 -21.15 -20.29 9.37
N PRO A 261 -22.07 -20.65 8.46
CA PRO A 261 -23.25 -21.39 8.86
C PRO A 261 -22.88 -22.69 9.58
N VAL A 262 -23.55 -22.99 10.70
CA VAL A 262 -23.30 -24.19 11.51
C VAL A 262 -23.48 -25.47 10.68
N HIS A 263 -24.43 -25.46 9.75
CA HIS A 263 -24.76 -26.61 8.90
C HIS A 263 -24.15 -26.56 7.49
N ALA A 264 -23.24 -25.62 7.22
CA ALA A 264 -22.54 -25.58 5.94
C ALA A 264 -21.52 -26.72 5.85
N ALA A 265 -21.83 -27.74 5.04
CA ALA A 265 -20.87 -28.76 4.65
C ALA A 265 -19.98 -28.21 3.51
N ALA A 266 -18.67 -28.07 3.77
CA ALA A 266 -17.72 -27.80 2.70
C ALA A 266 -17.50 -29.09 1.89
N THR A 267 -18.04 -29.14 0.68
CA THR A 267 -17.71 -30.22 -0.27
C THR A 267 -16.43 -29.83 -0.99
N PRO A 268 -15.35 -30.64 -0.93
CA PRO A 268 -14.12 -30.33 -1.66
C PRO A 268 -14.40 -30.20 -3.16
N PRO A 269 -13.77 -29.24 -3.86
CA PRO A 269 -13.90 -29.15 -5.30
C PRO A 269 -13.35 -30.43 -5.96
N VAL A 270 -14.12 -31.01 -6.86
CA VAL A 270 -13.69 -32.17 -7.66
C VAL A 270 -13.15 -31.66 -8.99
N HIS A 271 -11.93 -32.05 -9.34
CA HIS A 271 -11.28 -31.64 -10.58
C HIS A 271 -11.40 -32.70 -11.67
N ARG A 272 -11.63 -32.26 -12.91
CA ARG A 272 -11.42 -33.11 -14.09
C ARG A 272 -9.93 -33.14 -14.43
N ALA A 273 -9.43 -34.28 -14.91
CA ALA A 273 -8.08 -34.34 -15.44
C ALA A 273 -7.96 -33.45 -16.69
N VAL A 274 -6.85 -32.71 -16.78
CA VAL A 274 -6.53 -31.86 -17.92
C VAL A 274 -5.12 -32.17 -18.42
N GLN A 275 -4.94 -32.10 -19.73
CA GLN A 275 -3.64 -32.21 -20.37
C GLN A 275 -3.44 -31.02 -21.29
N VAL A 276 -2.40 -30.24 -21.03
CA VAL A 276 -2.03 -29.12 -21.90
C VAL A 276 -1.39 -29.67 -23.16
N GLY A 277 -1.94 -29.30 -24.32
CA GLY A 277 -1.36 -29.59 -25.62
C GLY A 277 -0.47 -28.44 -26.08
N GLU A 278 -0.81 -27.80 -27.20
CA GLU A 278 -0.13 -26.60 -27.68
C GLU A 278 -0.42 -25.40 -26.76
N TRP A 279 0.62 -24.59 -26.51
CA TRP A 279 0.51 -23.36 -25.73
C TRP A 279 1.28 -22.20 -26.39
N ALA A 280 0.71 -21.63 -27.44
CA ALA A 280 1.29 -20.48 -28.14
C ALA A 280 0.70 -19.14 -27.63
N ALA A 281 1.24 -18.04 -28.15
CA ALA A 281 0.82 -16.69 -27.77
C ALA A 281 -0.62 -16.36 -28.18
N THR A 282 -1.12 -16.96 -29.27
CA THR A 282 -2.45 -16.64 -29.84
C THR A 282 -3.32 -17.87 -30.13
N ALA A 283 -2.79 -19.06 -29.92
CA ALA A 283 -3.51 -20.33 -30.06
C ALA A 283 -3.03 -21.32 -28.99
N ARG A 284 -3.97 -21.97 -28.31
CA ARG A 284 -3.67 -22.94 -27.24
C ARG A 284 -4.69 -24.08 -27.32
N SER A 285 -4.31 -25.26 -26.84
CA SER A 285 -5.20 -26.42 -26.78
C SER A 285 -5.06 -27.13 -25.44
N VAL A 286 -6.18 -27.49 -24.83
CA VAL A 286 -6.22 -28.24 -23.57
C VAL A 286 -7.20 -29.38 -23.72
N THR A 287 -6.75 -30.61 -23.50
CA THR A 287 -7.63 -31.79 -23.43
C THR A 287 -8.23 -31.89 -22.04
N VAL A 288 -9.55 -31.93 -21.95
CA VAL A 288 -10.30 -32.05 -20.69
C VAL A 288 -11.00 -33.40 -20.64
N ALA A 289 -10.85 -34.14 -19.54
CA ALA A 289 -11.48 -35.44 -19.34
C ALA A 289 -13.02 -35.37 -19.21
N PRO A 290 -13.73 -36.51 -19.37
CA PRO A 290 -15.14 -36.61 -19.05
C PRO A 290 -15.47 -36.21 -17.61
N GLY A 291 -16.66 -35.66 -17.37
CA GLY A 291 -17.13 -35.35 -16.02
C GLY A 291 -18.36 -34.45 -15.96
N ALA A 292 -18.79 -34.11 -14.75
CA ALA A 292 -19.83 -33.11 -14.47
C ALA A 292 -19.33 -31.69 -14.78
N GLU A 293 -20.25 -30.75 -15.07
CA GLU A 293 -19.94 -29.36 -15.44
C GLU A 293 -18.79 -28.77 -14.61
N ALA A 294 -17.81 -28.16 -15.29
CA ALA A 294 -16.58 -27.70 -14.69
C ALA A 294 -16.15 -26.35 -15.26
N VAL A 295 -15.22 -25.68 -14.59
CA VAL A 295 -14.62 -24.43 -15.06
C VAL A 295 -13.19 -24.70 -15.49
N LEU A 296 -12.86 -24.41 -16.76
CA LEU A 296 -11.49 -24.37 -17.25
C LEU A 296 -10.92 -22.99 -16.95
N ALA A 297 -10.03 -22.89 -15.96
CA ALA A 297 -9.36 -21.67 -15.57
C ALA A 297 -7.94 -21.60 -16.14
N VAL A 298 -7.53 -20.40 -16.56
CA VAL A 298 -6.14 -20.08 -16.89
C VAL A 298 -5.73 -18.91 -15.99
N PRO A 299 -4.67 -19.04 -15.18
CA PRO A 299 -4.26 -18.03 -14.20
C PRO A 299 -3.56 -16.84 -14.86
N GLU A 300 -4.26 -16.22 -15.81
CA GLU A 300 -3.86 -15.04 -16.57
C GLU A 300 -5.02 -14.04 -16.54
N ASN A 301 -4.70 -12.74 -16.66
CA ASN A 301 -5.69 -11.68 -16.65
C ASN A 301 -6.80 -11.89 -17.67
N ALA A 302 -8.05 -11.73 -17.22
CA ALA A 302 -9.21 -11.95 -18.05
C ALA A 302 -9.27 -11.04 -19.29
N ASN A 303 -8.97 -11.58 -20.47
CA ASN A 303 -9.02 -10.83 -21.73
C ASN A 303 -10.17 -11.29 -22.65
N ALA A 304 -10.92 -10.33 -23.20
CA ALA A 304 -12.06 -10.61 -24.08
C ALA A 304 -11.67 -11.15 -25.46
N GLY A 305 -10.41 -10.98 -25.87
CA GLY A 305 -9.90 -11.51 -27.14
C GLY A 305 -9.69 -13.02 -27.16
N TRP A 306 -9.58 -13.67 -26.00
CA TRP A 306 -9.48 -15.13 -25.92
C TRP A 306 -10.86 -15.78 -25.99
N VAL A 307 -11.03 -16.66 -26.97
CA VAL A 307 -12.24 -17.43 -27.20
C VAL A 307 -11.90 -18.91 -27.06
N ALA A 308 -12.62 -19.62 -26.19
CA ALA A 308 -12.49 -21.07 -26.05
C ALA A 308 -13.64 -21.78 -26.78
N THR A 309 -13.32 -22.87 -27.48
CA THR A 309 -14.29 -23.72 -28.17
C THR A 309 -14.06 -25.19 -27.84
N LEU A 310 -15.14 -25.95 -27.65
CA LEU A 310 -15.14 -27.41 -27.52
C LEU A 310 -16.05 -27.97 -28.62
N ASP A 311 -15.55 -28.89 -29.44
CA ASP A 311 -16.27 -29.46 -30.59
C ASP A 311 -16.88 -28.38 -31.52
N GLY A 312 -16.14 -27.28 -31.71
CA GLY A 312 -16.57 -26.13 -32.53
C GLY A 312 -17.61 -25.22 -31.87
N LYS A 313 -18.08 -25.53 -30.66
CA LYS A 313 -19.01 -24.68 -29.91
C LYS A 313 -18.25 -23.78 -28.95
N GLN A 314 -18.52 -22.48 -28.99
CA GLN A 314 -17.94 -21.50 -28.08
C GLN A 314 -18.40 -21.75 -26.64
N LEU A 315 -17.45 -21.79 -25.72
CA LEU A 315 -17.71 -21.93 -24.29
C LEU A 315 -18.06 -20.57 -23.67
N THR A 316 -18.96 -20.59 -22.68
CA THR A 316 -19.34 -19.39 -21.92
C THR A 316 -18.15 -18.93 -21.09
N ARG A 317 -17.77 -17.66 -21.27
CA ARG A 317 -16.68 -17.03 -20.51
C ARG A 317 -17.15 -16.69 -19.09
N THR A 318 -16.27 -16.90 -18.12
CA THR A 318 -16.43 -16.48 -16.73
C THR A 318 -15.09 -15.97 -16.17
N ARG A 319 -15.04 -15.67 -14.87
CA ARG A 319 -13.81 -15.35 -14.15
C ARG A 319 -13.68 -16.21 -12.90
N VAL A 320 -12.45 -16.57 -12.58
CA VAL A 320 -12.08 -17.23 -11.32
C VAL A 320 -11.23 -16.25 -10.51
N ASP A 321 -11.40 -16.26 -9.19
CA ASP A 321 -10.71 -15.36 -8.24
C ASP A 321 -10.88 -13.86 -8.55
N GLY A 322 -11.91 -13.49 -9.31
CA GLY A 322 -12.19 -12.11 -9.72
C GLY A 322 -11.33 -11.58 -10.90
N TRP A 323 -10.21 -12.21 -11.23
CA TRP A 323 -9.24 -11.68 -12.21
C TRP A 323 -8.84 -12.66 -13.33
N GLN A 324 -8.87 -13.97 -13.07
CA GLN A 324 -8.40 -14.98 -14.03
C GLN A 324 -9.41 -15.18 -15.17
N GLN A 325 -8.94 -15.44 -16.40
CA GLN A 325 -9.83 -15.91 -17.46
C GLN A 325 -10.25 -17.35 -17.24
N ALA A 326 -11.54 -17.61 -17.47
CA ALA A 326 -12.07 -18.95 -17.38
C ALA A 326 -13.23 -19.16 -18.35
N TRP A 327 -13.55 -20.43 -18.60
CA TRP A 327 -14.68 -20.84 -19.42
C TRP A 327 -15.42 -22.02 -18.80
N ILE A 328 -16.75 -22.04 -18.94
CA ILE A 328 -17.61 -23.13 -18.49
C ILE A 328 -17.50 -24.28 -19.48
N VAL A 329 -17.04 -25.44 -19.00
CA VAL A 329 -16.99 -26.71 -19.72
C VAL A 329 -18.22 -27.54 -19.34
N PRO A 330 -19.17 -27.79 -20.26
CA PRO A 330 -20.37 -28.56 -19.97
C PRO A 330 -20.09 -29.95 -19.44
N ALA A 331 -21.06 -30.54 -18.72
CA ALA A 331 -21.02 -31.95 -18.38
C ALA A 331 -21.00 -32.82 -19.64
N GLY A 332 -20.20 -33.89 -19.66
CA GLY A 332 -20.12 -34.77 -20.81
C GLY A 332 -18.78 -35.49 -20.97
N PRO A 333 -18.46 -35.97 -22.19
CA PRO A 333 -17.25 -36.76 -22.48
C PRO A 333 -15.95 -35.96 -22.42
N GLY A 334 -16.01 -34.63 -22.26
CA GLY A 334 -14.84 -33.79 -22.40
C GLY A 334 -14.37 -33.74 -23.86
N GLY A 335 -13.09 -33.45 -24.08
CA GLY A 335 -12.50 -33.28 -25.40
C GLY A 335 -11.43 -32.21 -25.43
N VAL A 336 -11.02 -31.81 -26.64
CA VAL A 336 -10.01 -30.76 -26.83
C VAL A 336 -10.69 -29.40 -26.83
N VAL A 337 -10.36 -28.58 -25.84
CA VAL A 337 -10.72 -27.17 -25.78
C VAL A 337 -9.65 -26.36 -26.51
N SER A 338 -10.01 -25.74 -27.63
CA SER A 338 -9.14 -24.81 -28.35
C SER A 338 -9.37 -23.39 -27.84
N LEU A 339 -8.30 -22.71 -27.44
CA LEU A 339 -8.32 -21.32 -27.03
C LEU A 339 -7.61 -20.48 -28.08
N THR A 340 -8.30 -19.49 -28.64
CA THR A 340 -7.76 -18.68 -29.74
C THR A 340 -7.92 -17.20 -29.42
N PHE A 341 -6.84 -16.43 -29.61
CA PHE A 341 -6.86 -14.98 -29.49
C PHE A 341 -7.35 -14.36 -30.82
N THR A 342 -8.65 -14.15 -30.93
CA THR A 342 -9.31 -13.74 -32.19
C THR A 342 -8.83 -12.40 -32.78
N PRO A 343 -8.38 -11.39 -31.98
CA PRO A 343 -7.88 -10.15 -32.56
C PRO A 343 -6.54 -10.26 -33.33
N ASP A 344 -5.77 -11.36 -33.17
CA ASP A 344 -4.44 -11.51 -33.78
C ASP A 344 -4.49 -11.42 -35.32
N ALA A 345 -5.49 -12.02 -35.96
CA ALA A 345 -5.61 -12.01 -37.41
C ALA A 345 -5.79 -10.60 -37.98
N HIS A 346 -6.68 -9.81 -37.38
CA HIS A 346 -6.91 -8.41 -37.78
C HIS A 346 -5.70 -7.53 -37.49
N TYR A 347 -5.01 -7.78 -36.37
CA TYR A 347 -3.78 -7.07 -36.01
C TYR A 347 -2.67 -7.31 -37.03
N ARG A 348 -2.39 -8.57 -37.39
CA ARG A 348 -1.35 -8.91 -38.38
C ARG A 348 -1.67 -8.37 -39.77
N LEU A 349 -2.94 -8.42 -40.19
CA LEU A 349 -3.38 -7.83 -41.46
C LEU A 349 -3.14 -6.31 -41.48
N SER A 350 -3.48 -5.62 -40.39
CA SER A 350 -3.29 -4.17 -40.27
C SER A 350 -1.81 -3.79 -40.31
N LEU A 351 -0.95 -4.56 -39.64
CA LEU A 351 0.50 -4.39 -39.71
C LEU A 351 1.04 -4.57 -41.13
N LEU A 352 0.56 -5.60 -41.86
CA LEU A 352 0.96 -5.84 -43.24
C LEU A 352 0.55 -4.67 -44.15
N ILE A 353 -0.68 -4.18 -44.01
CA ILE A 353 -1.17 -3.01 -44.76
C ILE A 353 -0.30 -1.78 -44.47
N GLY A 354 0.02 -1.54 -43.19
CA GLY A 354 0.92 -0.45 -42.79
C GLY A 354 2.32 -0.57 -43.41
N ALA A 355 2.90 -1.77 -43.39
CA ALA A 355 4.19 -2.03 -44.02
C ALA A 355 4.18 -1.77 -45.54
N ILE A 356 3.11 -2.19 -46.24
CA ILE A 356 2.92 -1.91 -47.67
C ILE A 356 2.79 -0.41 -47.92
N ALA A 357 2.02 0.31 -47.09
CA ALA A 357 1.85 1.76 -47.24
C ALA A 357 3.19 2.51 -47.08
N VAL A 358 4.02 2.12 -46.10
CA VAL A 358 5.38 2.66 -45.93
C VAL A 358 6.24 2.38 -47.16
N LEU A 359 6.19 1.15 -47.71
CA LEU A 359 6.92 0.80 -48.92
C LEU A 359 6.48 1.66 -50.12
N VAL A 360 5.17 1.84 -50.32
CA VAL A 360 4.61 2.70 -51.38
C VAL A 360 5.08 4.15 -51.21
N LEU A 361 5.10 4.67 -49.98
CA LEU A 361 5.62 6.00 -49.68
C LEU A 361 7.11 6.11 -50.04
N LEU A 362 7.94 5.15 -49.62
CA LEU A 362 9.37 5.13 -49.94
C LEU A 362 9.60 5.08 -51.45
N VAL A 363 8.86 4.23 -52.17
CA VAL A 363 8.87 4.19 -53.63
C VAL A 363 8.48 5.55 -54.21
N GLY A 364 7.42 6.18 -53.72
CA GLY A 364 6.97 7.51 -54.16
C GLY A 364 8.01 8.61 -53.92
N VAL A 365 8.78 8.54 -52.83
CA VAL A 365 9.85 9.49 -52.51
C VAL A 365 11.05 9.31 -53.45
N VAL A 366 11.46 8.07 -53.74
CA VAL A 366 12.60 7.80 -54.63
C VAL A 366 12.23 7.87 -56.12
N TRP A 367 10.93 7.83 -56.45
CA TRP A 367 10.47 7.84 -57.84
C TRP A 367 10.80 9.16 -58.53
N PRO A 368 11.60 9.16 -59.61
CA PRO A 368 12.05 10.39 -60.24
C PRO A 368 10.88 11.14 -60.88
N VAL A 369 10.67 12.38 -60.42
CA VAL A 369 9.62 13.26 -60.97
C VAL A 369 10.03 13.74 -62.37
N ARG A 370 9.44 13.15 -63.41
CA ARG A 370 9.69 13.49 -64.83
C ARG A 370 9.23 14.90 -65.23
N ARG A 371 8.33 15.54 -64.47
CA ARG A 371 7.83 16.91 -64.75
C ARG A 371 7.71 17.71 -63.47
N ARG A 372 8.67 18.60 -63.22
CA ARG A 372 8.60 19.56 -62.12
C ARG A 372 7.76 20.77 -62.56
N ARG A 373 6.47 20.80 -62.18
CA ARG A 373 5.68 22.03 -62.26
C ARG A 373 6.05 22.91 -61.05
N ARG A 374 6.55 24.12 -61.31
CA ARG A 374 6.77 25.11 -60.27
C ARG A 374 5.43 25.76 -59.97
N PHE A 375 4.86 25.42 -58.82
CA PHE A 375 3.74 26.17 -58.26
C PHE A 375 4.33 27.23 -57.33
N THR A 376 3.97 28.49 -57.55
CA THR A 376 4.18 29.54 -56.57
C THR A 376 3.11 29.40 -55.51
N VAL A 377 3.48 28.83 -54.36
CA VAL A 377 2.62 28.83 -53.18
C VAL A 377 2.71 30.21 -52.56
N SER A 378 1.60 30.93 -52.53
CA SER A 378 1.49 32.18 -51.77
C SER A 378 1.02 31.86 -50.36
N PRO A 379 1.71 32.32 -49.30
CA PRO A 379 1.22 32.16 -47.93
C PRO A 379 -0.06 32.98 -47.73
N GLY A 380 -1.09 32.36 -47.16
CA GLY A 380 -2.39 32.99 -46.89
C GLY A 380 -3.56 32.25 -47.54
N GLY A 381 -4.78 32.70 -47.27
CA GLY A 381 -6.01 32.15 -47.83
C GLY A 381 -7.24 32.90 -47.32
N SER A 382 -8.33 32.86 -48.06
CA SER A 382 -9.58 33.54 -47.68
C SER A 382 -10.14 33.07 -46.33
N TRP A 383 -9.74 31.88 -45.88
CA TRP A 383 -10.13 31.27 -44.61
C TRP A 383 -9.20 31.59 -43.44
N THR A 384 -8.00 32.13 -43.67
CA THR A 384 -7.03 32.40 -42.59
C THR A 384 -7.61 33.29 -41.48
N PRO A 385 -8.31 34.39 -41.79
CA PRO A 385 -8.97 35.20 -40.75
C PRO A 385 -10.06 34.42 -39.98
N VAL A 386 -10.84 33.58 -40.67
CA VAL A 386 -11.91 32.78 -40.06
C VAL A 386 -11.33 31.76 -39.08
N VAL A 387 -10.24 31.09 -39.46
CA VAL A 387 -9.53 30.14 -38.58
C VAL A 387 -8.91 30.86 -37.38
N LEU A 388 -8.26 32.01 -37.58
CA LEU A 388 -7.67 32.78 -36.48
C LEU A 388 -8.73 33.29 -35.50
N ILE A 389 -9.89 33.76 -35.99
CA ILE A 389 -11.02 34.14 -35.14
C ILE A 389 -11.55 32.93 -34.38
N GLY A 390 -11.74 31.79 -35.05
CA GLY A 390 -12.17 30.56 -34.39
C GLY A 390 -11.21 30.10 -33.28
N LEU A 391 -9.89 30.19 -33.51
CA LEU A 391 -8.87 29.89 -32.51
C LEU A 391 -8.91 30.87 -31.34
N LEU A 392 -9.09 32.17 -31.59
CA LEU A 392 -9.24 33.17 -30.53
C LEU A 392 -10.50 32.92 -29.68
N VAL A 393 -11.62 32.58 -30.31
CA VAL A 393 -12.85 32.20 -29.60
C VAL A 393 -12.62 30.96 -28.73
N ALA A 394 -11.91 29.95 -29.25
CA ALA A 394 -11.57 28.77 -28.48
C ALA A 394 -10.61 29.07 -27.31
N LEU A 395 -9.70 30.03 -27.47
CA LEU A 395 -8.71 30.41 -26.45
C LEU A 395 -9.29 31.27 -25.32
N GLY A 396 -10.24 32.16 -25.60
CA GLY A 396 -10.70 33.14 -24.60
C GLY A 396 -12.13 33.63 -24.75
N GLY A 397 -12.95 32.96 -25.57
CA GLY A 397 -14.33 33.35 -25.83
C GLY A 397 -14.45 34.69 -26.55
N MET A 398 -15.35 35.54 -26.07
CA MET A 398 -15.65 36.83 -26.72
C MET A 398 -14.52 37.87 -26.58
N LEU A 399 -13.80 37.85 -25.46
CA LEU A 399 -12.78 38.86 -25.13
C LEU A 399 -11.68 39.02 -26.21
N PRO A 400 -10.98 37.97 -26.67
CA PRO A 400 -9.95 38.11 -27.69
C PRO A 400 -10.51 38.53 -29.06
N VAL A 401 -11.78 38.27 -29.36
CA VAL A 401 -12.44 38.78 -30.57
C VAL A 401 -12.64 40.30 -30.48
N VAL A 402 -13.07 40.79 -29.32
CA VAL A 402 -13.18 42.24 -29.07
C VAL A 402 -11.81 42.91 -29.14
N LEU A 403 -10.79 42.29 -28.54
CA LEU A 403 -9.40 42.77 -28.62
C LEU A 403 -8.86 42.73 -30.05
N LEU A 404 -9.23 41.74 -30.86
CA LEU A 404 -8.87 41.68 -32.28
C LEU A 404 -9.47 42.86 -33.04
N ILE A 405 -10.76 43.16 -32.84
CA ILE A 405 -11.42 44.31 -33.46
C ILE A 405 -10.72 45.61 -33.03
N ALA A 406 -10.42 45.76 -31.73
CA ALA A 406 -9.69 46.92 -31.21
C ALA A 406 -8.29 47.07 -31.84
N CYS A 407 -7.55 45.97 -31.99
CA CYS A 407 -6.25 45.94 -32.67
C CYS A 407 -6.36 46.28 -34.16
N LEU A 408 -7.39 45.80 -34.85
CA LEU A 408 -7.66 46.14 -36.26
C LEU A 408 -8.00 47.62 -36.43
N LEU A 409 -8.77 48.22 -35.52
CA LEU A 409 -9.07 49.65 -35.51
C LEU A 409 -7.81 50.48 -35.19
N ALA A 410 -7.04 50.09 -34.17
CA ALA A 410 -5.77 50.74 -33.83
C ALA A 410 -4.77 50.72 -35.00
N ARG A 411 -4.78 49.63 -35.78
CA ARG A 411 -3.96 49.49 -37.00
C ARG A 411 -4.28 50.54 -38.06
N GLN A 412 -5.52 51.07 -38.11
CA GLN A 412 -5.89 52.13 -39.06
C GLN A 412 -5.20 53.47 -38.77
N PHE A 413 -4.85 53.72 -37.50
CA PHE A 413 -4.15 54.93 -37.08
C PHE A 413 -2.63 54.75 -37.10
N SER A 414 -2.13 53.53 -36.84
CA SER A 414 -0.71 53.20 -36.93
C SER A 414 -0.52 51.72 -37.23
N GLU A 415 0.16 51.40 -38.32
CA GLU A 415 0.47 50.01 -38.70
C GLU A 415 1.30 49.26 -37.64
N ARG A 416 2.03 50.00 -36.80
CA ARG A 416 2.88 49.43 -35.74
C ARG A 416 2.12 49.16 -34.44
N ALA A 417 0.92 49.72 -34.25
CA ALA A 417 0.18 49.63 -32.99
C ALA A 417 -0.10 48.19 -32.51
N PRO A 418 -0.55 47.24 -33.37
CA PRO A 418 -0.73 45.85 -32.94
C PRO A 418 0.58 45.18 -32.50
N ARG A 419 1.72 45.53 -33.10
CA ARG A 419 3.02 44.95 -32.70
C ARG A 419 3.41 45.39 -31.29
N TYR A 420 3.19 46.66 -30.97
CA TYR A 420 3.42 47.18 -29.62
C TYR A 420 2.42 46.60 -28.61
N ALA A 421 1.15 46.43 -29.00
CA ALA A 421 0.16 45.77 -28.14
C ALA A 421 0.52 44.30 -27.86
N ALA A 422 1.01 43.57 -28.87
CA ALA A 422 1.50 42.20 -28.69
C ALA A 422 2.68 42.12 -27.72
N PHE A 423 3.68 42.99 -27.93
CA PHE A 423 4.83 43.07 -27.04
C PHE A 423 4.43 43.47 -25.61
N GLY A 424 3.60 44.50 -25.46
CA GLY A 424 3.12 44.98 -24.17
C GLY A 424 2.32 43.92 -23.41
N GLY A 425 1.42 43.19 -24.10
CA GLY A 425 0.68 42.07 -23.52
C GLY A 425 1.59 40.96 -23.01
N MET A 426 2.60 40.56 -23.80
CA MET A 426 3.56 39.54 -23.38
C MET A 426 4.44 39.99 -22.20
N VAL A 427 4.92 41.23 -22.22
CA VAL A 427 5.74 41.78 -21.12
C VAL A 427 4.93 41.89 -19.84
N LEU A 428 3.68 42.37 -19.91
CA LEU A 428 2.79 42.45 -18.76
C LEU A 428 2.49 41.06 -18.19
N ALA A 429 2.13 40.10 -19.04
CA ALA A 429 1.86 38.73 -18.62
C ALA A 429 3.07 38.07 -17.95
N ALA A 430 4.26 38.21 -18.54
CA ALA A 430 5.50 37.69 -17.98
C ALA A 430 5.86 38.37 -16.65
N GLY A 431 5.75 39.71 -16.59
CA GLY A 431 6.04 40.49 -15.39
C GLY A 431 5.15 40.11 -14.20
N VAL A 432 3.84 40.00 -14.43
CA VAL A 432 2.88 39.58 -13.39
C VAL A 432 3.14 38.14 -12.93
N SER A 433 3.39 37.23 -13.87
CA SER A 433 3.66 35.82 -13.56
C SER A 433 4.94 35.64 -12.74
N VAL A 434 6.04 36.28 -13.14
CA VAL A 434 7.33 36.21 -12.45
C VAL A 434 7.23 36.86 -11.06
N THR A 435 6.58 38.01 -10.95
CA THR A 435 6.40 38.71 -9.66
C THR A 435 5.60 37.85 -8.69
N GLY A 436 4.50 37.25 -9.13
CA GLY A 436 3.69 36.36 -8.28
C GLY A 436 4.47 35.14 -7.79
N ARG A 437 5.33 34.56 -8.66
CA ARG A 437 6.19 33.43 -8.27
C ARG A 437 7.23 33.82 -7.22
N ILE A 438 7.84 35.00 -7.34
CA ILE A 438 8.83 35.54 -6.39
C ILE A 438 8.18 35.85 -5.03
N LEU A 439 6.95 36.35 -5.04
CA LEU A 439 6.19 36.68 -3.82
C LEU A 439 5.55 35.45 -3.13
N GLY A 440 5.79 34.23 -3.61
CA GLY A 440 5.31 33.00 -2.97
C GLY A 440 3.88 32.58 -3.38
N HIS A 441 3.23 33.26 -4.32
CA HIS A 441 1.89 32.91 -4.82
C HIS A 441 1.87 31.75 -5.84
N GLY A 442 2.99 31.03 -5.99
CA GLY A 442 3.07 29.90 -6.91
C GLY A 442 2.74 30.29 -8.37
N GLN A 443 1.72 29.65 -8.95
CA GLN A 443 1.22 29.91 -10.31
C GLN A 443 -0.10 30.70 -10.33
N GLU A 444 -0.62 31.09 -9.17
CA GLU A 444 -1.94 31.71 -9.04
C GLU A 444 -2.05 32.97 -9.91
N TRP A 445 -1.01 33.80 -9.93
CA TRP A 445 -0.98 35.03 -10.73
C TRP A 445 -0.75 34.78 -12.22
N ALA A 446 -0.15 33.65 -12.60
CA ALA A 446 -0.01 33.27 -14.01
C ALA A 446 -1.37 32.88 -14.64
N TYR A 447 -2.25 32.27 -13.84
CA TYR A 447 -3.63 31.94 -14.24
C TYR A 447 -4.64 33.04 -13.93
N GLY A 448 -4.19 34.15 -13.31
CA GLY A 448 -5.04 35.28 -12.94
C GLY A 448 -5.57 36.07 -14.14
N PRO A 449 -6.68 36.82 -13.95
CA PRO A 449 -7.37 37.53 -15.03
C PRO A 449 -6.50 38.56 -15.75
N VAL A 450 -5.56 39.20 -15.05
CA VAL A 450 -4.65 40.20 -15.64
C VAL A 450 -3.70 39.53 -16.64
N THR A 451 -3.07 38.43 -16.27
CA THR A 451 -2.15 37.67 -17.13
C THR A 451 -2.88 37.07 -18.32
N GLN A 452 -4.06 36.47 -18.10
CA GLN A 452 -4.86 35.90 -19.18
C GLN A 452 -5.35 36.96 -20.17
N ALA A 453 -5.82 38.12 -19.69
CA ALA A 453 -6.21 39.23 -20.57
C ALA A 453 -5.02 39.77 -21.39
N ALA A 454 -3.84 39.87 -20.78
CA ALA A 454 -2.63 40.34 -21.46
C ALA A 454 -2.13 39.35 -22.54
N LEU A 455 -2.23 38.04 -22.28
CA LEU A 455 -1.93 37.01 -23.28
C LEU A 455 -2.95 36.99 -24.43
N LEU A 456 -4.25 37.14 -24.12
CA LEU A 456 -5.30 37.24 -25.13
C LEU A 456 -5.17 38.50 -25.99
N LEU A 457 -4.76 39.63 -25.40
CA LEU A 457 -4.39 40.83 -26.13
C LEU A 457 -3.24 40.55 -27.10
N ALA A 458 -2.20 39.85 -26.63
CA ALA A 458 -1.05 39.54 -27.47
C ALA A 458 -1.41 38.62 -28.65
N ALA A 459 -2.20 37.58 -28.40
CA ALA A 459 -2.70 36.68 -29.43
C ALA A 459 -3.60 37.41 -30.45
N ALA A 460 -4.52 38.25 -29.98
CA ALA A 460 -5.40 39.04 -30.84
C ALA A 460 -4.63 40.07 -31.68
N ALA A 461 -3.61 40.70 -31.10
CA ALA A 461 -2.76 41.66 -31.78
C ALA A 461 -1.87 41.01 -32.86
N LEU A 462 -1.38 39.79 -32.62
CA LEU A 462 -0.69 39.00 -33.65
C LEU A 462 -1.65 38.59 -34.77
N ALA A 463 -2.85 38.09 -34.43
CA ALA A 463 -3.85 37.74 -35.42
C ALA A 463 -4.24 38.94 -36.29
N ALA A 464 -4.33 40.15 -35.71
CA ALA A 464 -4.58 41.39 -36.46
C ALA A 464 -3.51 41.71 -37.51
N THR A 465 -2.29 41.17 -37.41
CA THR A 465 -1.25 41.33 -38.45
C THR A 465 -1.43 40.38 -39.64
N CYS A 466 -2.23 39.33 -39.48
CA CYS A 466 -2.48 38.31 -40.51
C CYS A 466 -3.85 38.49 -41.21
N VAL A 467 -4.62 39.53 -40.84
CA VAL A 467 -5.94 39.82 -41.39
C VAL A 467 -5.87 41.04 -42.31
N ASP A 468 -6.13 40.82 -43.60
CA ASP A 468 -6.03 41.86 -44.65
C ASP A 468 -7.37 42.50 -45.04
N TRP A 469 -8.44 42.29 -44.26
CA TRP A 469 -9.78 42.79 -44.59
C TRP A 469 -9.93 44.31 -44.70
N PHE A 470 -8.96 45.08 -44.18
CA PHE A 470 -9.01 46.55 -44.13
C PHE A 470 -7.74 47.24 -44.67
N THR A 471 -6.82 46.52 -45.32
CA THR A 471 -5.67 47.18 -45.96
C THR A 471 -6.17 47.95 -47.19
N ARG A 472 -5.92 49.26 -47.24
CA ARG A 472 -6.16 50.04 -48.47
C ARG A 472 -5.37 49.37 -49.60
N THR A 473 -6.04 49.07 -50.69
CA THR A 473 -5.40 48.67 -51.95
C THR A 473 -4.33 49.70 -52.29
N ARG A 474 -3.06 49.29 -52.20
CA ARG A 474 -1.94 50.10 -52.67
C ARG A 474 -2.07 50.18 -54.19
N ASN A 475 -2.25 51.39 -54.73
CA ASN A 475 -2.20 51.59 -56.18
C ASN A 475 -0.83 51.09 -56.69
N PRO A 476 -0.77 50.38 -57.83
CA PRO A 476 0.45 49.74 -58.34
C PRO A 476 1.52 50.72 -58.89
N THR A 477 1.53 51.99 -58.48
CA THR A 477 2.42 53.04 -59.03
C THR A 477 3.33 53.73 -58.01
N ASP A 478 3.41 53.29 -56.76
CA ASP A 478 4.31 53.90 -55.78
C ASP A 478 5.66 53.16 -55.70
N PRO A 479 6.81 53.83 -55.92
CA PRO A 479 8.12 53.18 -55.85
C PRO A 479 8.52 52.88 -54.41
N THR A 480 9.22 51.76 -54.23
CA THR A 480 9.74 51.26 -52.94
C THR A 480 10.83 52.17 -52.37
N PRO A 481 10.81 52.49 -51.07
CA PRO A 481 12.02 52.82 -50.31
C PRO A 481 12.82 51.58 -49.92
#